data_AF-Q8IA98-F1
#
_entry.id   AF-Q8IA98-F1
#
_cell.length_a   1.000
_cell.length_b   1.000
_cell.length_c   1.000
_cell.angle_alpha   90.00
_cell.angle_beta   90.00
_cell.angle_gamma   90.00
#
_symmetry.space_group_name_H-M   'P 1'
#
loop_
_entity.id
_entity.type
_entity.pdbx_description
1 polymer ?
#
loop_
_entity_poly.entity_id
_entity_poly.type
_entity_poly.pdbx_seq_one_letter_code
_entity_poly.pdbx_strand_id
1 'polypeptide(L)'
;MEIVSRAWESVDWDRIQTRVEAEVTALGQRQDDSEIRKTRLVEESNAYRGRTNKDSRKVAIPLIKAFQSEFDGLLARSTAAENALIDICKSIVSLPDPKSLLKGAEAWKNDAEKTQKAVEEREELKRQLIKVNNELEDLRGKDVKVRKLKDKLAKLESEQDIFIENAVNEVEKKAEQELNDRLTELIAEKEKMKEQNEILEKNMDSLESKNKDIQRKLEIAKQTVEQKDGLENEQLSIAMKDLADAKHKIVFLEERVSQLENEAEKVNESKKAGNIEDIAALGSVLVQKDDVIQQLTNDIKRHEASHVEELAKWKLAVSAVEKKNKTLIGELNELKNQLESRNDYEAIKNELRLLREIEFGDSAEANAESIERLGETVETLDRLLAEKNRRLQNENASLRVANDGFKGRNEEQEAELTVLKEKSERNDRLIAQLEADLASAVQDIGIPERMGTNEMLKDAPAPTISDASLVPILTSQRNRLHERVTSLEEAISLEKTKQLSVQNEIERVREENIRLCERIRFLQSPGGQQQANVEAGLGNDFRNGNRNKKVSLHDKTTLNMGRAILATPKSRTVFFSYLLILHALIMLVLYKFAFDQSVVRDAETECEYKFHQHMLDNHKQ
;
A
#
# COMPACT_ATOMS: atom_id res chain seq x y z
N MET A 1 56.34 11.35 48.06
CA MET A 1 55.76 11.81 49.34
C MET A 1 55.68 10.66 50.33
N GLU A 2 54.89 9.62 50.09
CA GLU A 2 54.75 8.49 51.04
C GLU A 2 56.06 7.89 51.55
N ILE A 3 57.05 7.64 50.67
CA ILE A 3 58.35 7.08 51.08
C ILE A 3 59.07 8.01 52.07
N VAL A 4 58.98 9.32 51.84
CA VAL A 4 59.58 10.34 52.70
C VAL A 4 58.82 10.44 54.02
N SER A 5 57.47 10.43 53.99
CA SER A 5 56.63 10.39 55.19
C SER A 5 56.97 9.18 56.08
N ARG A 6 57.06 7.97 55.49
CA ARG A 6 57.42 6.74 56.23
C ARG A 6 58.83 6.78 56.80
N ALA A 7 59.80 7.32 56.06
CA ALA A 7 61.16 7.48 56.57
C ALA A 7 61.18 8.40 57.80
N TRP A 8 60.50 9.54 57.73
CA TRP A 8 60.38 10.47 58.86
C TRP A 8 59.58 9.91 60.03
N GLU A 9 58.58 9.04 59.80
CA GLU A 9 57.83 8.39 60.89
C GLU A 9 58.73 7.60 61.84
N SER A 10 59.77 6.94 61.31
CA SER A 10 60.77 6.21 62.11
C SER A 10 61.73 7.10 62.91
N VAL A 11 61.80 8.39 62.57
CA VAL A 11 62.70 9.35 63.22
C VAL A 11 61.98 9.97 64.42
N ASP A 12 62.52 9.77 65.62
CA ASP A 12 62.02 10.41 66.84
C ASP A 12 62.61 11.83 66.96
N TRP A 13 61.92 12.81 66.36
CA TRP A 13 62.39 14.20 66.32
C TRP A 13 62.53 14.82 67.70
N ASP A 14 61.58 14.55 68.60
CA ASP A 14 61.60 15.07 69.98
C ASP A 14 62.82 14.56 70.76
N ARG A 15 63.13 13.27 70.59
CA ARG A 15 64.35 12.68 71.16
C ARG A 15 65.62 13.27 70.55
N ILE A 16 65.65 13.54 69.24
CA ILE A 16 66.80 14.18 68.58
C ILE A 16 66.97 15.60 69.11
N GLN A 17 65.89 16.38 69.18
CA GLN A 17 65.91 17.76 69.67
C GLN A 17 66.38 17.80 71.13
N THR A 18 65.81 16.98 72.01
CA THR A 18 66.21 16.87 73.42
C THR A 18 67.69 16.48 73.56
N ARG A 19 68.16 15.51 72.75
CA ARG A 19 69.57 15.10 72.75
C ARG A 19 70.48 16.23 72.29
N VAL A 20 70.09 16.96 71.25
CA VAL A 20 70.86 18.10 70.73
C VAL A 20 70.91 19.24 71.75
N GLU A 21 69.81 19.57 72.40
CA GLU A 21 69.75 20.58 73.48
C GLU A 21 70.64 20.21 74.68
N ALA A 22 70.65 18.93 75.07
CA ALA A 22 71.53 18.43 76.13
C ALA A 22 73.02 18.56 75.75
N GLU A 23 73.39 18.24 74.51
CA GLU A 23 74.77 18.42 74.02
C GLU A 23 75.16 19.89 73.91
N VAL A 24 74.26 20.78 73.48
CA VAL A 24 74.50 22.24 73.46
C VAL A 24 74.75 22.76 74.87
N THR A 25 73.98 22.29 75.85
CA THR A 25 74.15 22.68 77.27
C THR A 25 75.49 22.17 77.82
N ALA A 26 75.84 20.92 77.51
CA ALA A 26 77.12 20.33 77.91
C ALA A 26 78.32 21.03 77.25
N LEU A 27 78.19 21.47 75.99
CA LEU A 27 79.21 22.27 75.31
C LEU A 27 79.40 23.64 75.95
N GLY A 28 78.31 24.31 76.32
CA GLY A 28 78.39 25.56 77.09
C GLY A 28 79.18 25.39 78.41
N GLN A 29 78.88 24.33 79.16
CA GLN A 29 79.64 24.02 80.39
C GLN A 29 81.12 23.74 80.12
N ARG A 30 81.46 23.03 79.04
CA ARG A 30 82.85 22.77 78.65
C ARG A 30 83.60 24.04 78.25
N GLN A 31 82.91 25.02 77.64
CA GLN A 31 83.46 26.33 77.35
C GLN A 31 83.79 27.09 78.65
N ASP A 32 82.82 27.17 79.57
CA ASP A 32 82.99 27.84 80.86
C ASP A 32 84.15 27.22 81.67
N ASP A 33 84.18 25.89 81.75
CA ASP A 33 85.26 25.15 82.41
C ASP A 33 86.64 25.43 81.79
N SER A 34 86.69 25.63 80.48
CA SER A 34 87.94 25.91 79.77
C SER A 34 88.45 27.32 80.04
N GLU A 35 87.55 28.30 80.18
CA GLU A 35 87.88 29.65 80.64
C GLU A 35 88.33 29.69 82.12
N ILE A 36 87.71 28.87 82.98
CA ILE A 36 88.17 28.72 84.38
C ILE A 36 89.58 28.11 84.43
N ARG A 37 89.83 27.04 83.66
CA ARG A 37 91.15 26.40 83.56
C ARG A 37 92.21 27.36 83.02
N LYS A 38 91.87 28.19 82.03
CA LYS A 38 92.72 29.27 81.53
C LYS A 38 93.09 30.25 82.64
N THR A 39 92.10 30.74 83.39
CA THR A 39 92.30 31.69 84.48
C THR A 39 93.22 31.11 85.55
N ARG A 40 92.98 29.86 85.95
CA ARG A 40 93.85 29.13 86.89
C ARG A 40 95.27 28.96 86.38
N LEU A 41 95.45 28.62 85.10
CA LEU A 41 96.77 28.49 84.48
C LEU A 41 97.53 29.82 84.50
N VAL A 42 96.84 30.95 84.29
CA VAL A 42 97.42 32.30 84.39
C VAL A 42 97.83 32.63 85.82
N GLU A 43 96.99 32.30 86.82
CA GLU A 43 97.31 32.47 88.24
C GLU A 43 98.53 31.66 88.69
N GLU A 44 98.59 30.38 88.32
CA GLU A 44 99.71 29.48 88.62
C GLU A 44 101.01 29.96 87.94
N SER A 45 100.92 30.45 86.71
CA SER A 45 102.04 31.08 85.98
C SER A 45 102.55 32.36 86.66
N ASN A 46 101.64 33.21 87.13
CA ASN A 46 101.99 34.43 87.87
C ASN A 46 102.61 34.10 89.25
N ALA A 47 102.06 33.11 89.95
CA ALA A 47 102.61 32.61 91.21
C ALA A 47 104.03 32.06 91.05
N TYR A 48 104.30 31.33 89.95
CA TYR A 48 105.65 30.86 89.61
C TYR A 48 106.61 32.04 89.43
N ARG A 49 106.19 33.10 88.74
CA ARG A 49 107.00 34.32 88.54
C ARG A 49 107.38 35.02 89.85
N GLY A 50 106.50 34.96 90.86
CA GLY A 50 106.74 35.52 92.20
C GLY A 50 107.66 34.68 93.09
N ARG A 51 107.63 33.34 92.99
CA ARG A 51 108.32 32.42 93.92
C ARG A 51 109.72 31.97 93.48
N THR A 52 110.16 32.32 92.28
CA THR A 52 111.35 31.71 91.64
C THR A 52 112.54 32.68 91.54
N ASN A 53 113.77 32.17 91.40
CA ASN A 53 114.98 33.00 91.26
C ASN A 53 115.18 33.50 89.80
N LYS A 54 116.06 34.49 89.59
CA LYS A 54 116.21 35.15 88.28
C LYS A 54 116.69 34.22 87.15
N ASP A 55 117.53 33.23 87.47
CA ASP A 55 118.09 32.30 86.47
C ASP A 55 117.09 31.20 86.07
N SER A 56 116.35 30.63 87.03
CA SER A 56 115.24 29.71 86.72
C SER A 56 114.17 30.40 85.87
N ARG A 57 113.88 31.68 86.14
CA ARG A 57 112.98 32.50 85.31
C ARG A 57 113.43 32.64 83.86
N LYS A 58 114.74 32.78 83.58
CA LYS A 58 115.23 32.94 82.20
C LYS A 58 114.95 31.72 81.33
N VAL A 59 115.02 30.51 81.89
CA VAL A 59 114.76 29.26 81.17
C VAL A 59 113.27 28.91 81.16
N ALA A 60 112.60 29.08 82.30
CA ALA A 60 111.21 28.67 82.44
C ALA A 60 110.21 29.64 81.80
N ILE A 61 110.45 30.96 81.83
CA ILE A 61 109.50 31.94 81.27
C ILE A 61 109.24 31.73 79.76
N PRO A 62 110.25 31.52 78.89
CA PRO A 62 110.01 31.23 77.48
C PRO A 62 109.20 29.94 77.27
N LEU A 63 109.49 28.88 78.03
CA LEU A 63 108.75 27.62 77.95
C LEU A 63 107.29 27.78 78.40
N ILE A 64 107.07 28.47 79.53
CA ILE A 64 105.73 28.79 80.04
C ILE A 64 104.96 29.61 79.00
N LYS A 65 105.60 30.62 78.39
CA LYS A 65 104.97 31.42 77.32
C LYS A 65 104.63 30.60 76.08
N ALA A 66 105.49 29.65 75.68
CA ALA A 66 105.20 28.75 74.56
C ALA A 66 103.98 27.86 74.86
N PHE A 67 103.93 27.24 76.05
CA PHE A 67 102.75 26.48 76.49
C PHE A 67 101.49 27.34 76.60
N GLN A 68 101.60 28.58 77.09
CA GLN A 68 100.48 29.54 77.12
C GLN A 68 99.98 29.85 75.70
N SER A 69 100.88 30.08 74.74
CA SER A 69 100.51 30.33 73.34
C SER A 69 99.82 29.14 72.67
N GLU A 70 100.33 27.91 72.90
CA GLU A 70 99.69 26.69 72.39
C GLU A 70 98.33 26.45 73.05
N PHE A 71 98.22 26.69 74.37
CA PHE A 71 96.96 26.59 75.08
C PHE A 71 95.93 27.61 74.56
N ASP A 72 96.33 28.87 74.37
CA ASP A 72 95.46 29.91 73.81
C ASP A 72 95.01 29.57 72.37
N GLY A 73 95.90 29.01 71.55
CA GLY A 73 95.57 28.54 70.19
C GLY A 73 94.61 27.35 70.19
N LEU A 74 94.83 26.36 71.06
CA LEU A 74 93.92 25.23 71.24
C LEU A 74 92.56 25.66 71.78
N LEU A 75 92.54 26.58 72.74
CA LEU A 75 91.33 27.16 73.28
C LEU A 75 90.55 27.90 72.19
N ALA A 76 91.20 28.79 71.44
CA ALA A 76 90.56 29.51 70.33
C ALA A 76 89.97 28.56 69.28
N ARG A 77 90.68 27.47 68.93
CA ARG A 77 90.18 26.45 68.01
C ARG A 77 89.00 25.65 68.59
N SER A 78 89.05 25.27 69.87
CA SER A 78 87.97 24.56 70.56
C SER A 78 86.74 25.43 70.64
N THR A 79 86.88 26.66 71.13
CA THR A 79 85.78 27.63 71.23
C THR A 79 85.16 27.92 69.87
N ALA A 80 85.96 28.06 68.80
CA ALA A 80 85.43 28.25 67.45
C ALA A 80 84.64 27.02 66.94
N ALA A 81 85.15 25.81 67.15
CA ALA A 81 84.47 24.57 66.75
C ALA A 81 83.18 24.34 67.56
N GLU A 82 83.23 24.59 68.87
CA GLU A 82 82.09 24.48 69.77
C GLU A 82 81.03 25.53 69.45
N ASN A 83 81.41 26.78 69.18
CA ASN A 83 80.48 27.82 68.74
C ASN A 83 79.80 27.45 67.42
N ALA A 84 80.56 26.97 66.43
CA ALA A 84 79.98 26.49 65.17
C ALA A 84 79.01 25.32 65.38
N LEU A 85 79.33 24.40 66.29
CA LEU A 85 78.45 23.28 66.62
C LEU A 85 77.17 23.78 67.33
N ILE A 86 77.31 24.69 68.29
CA ILE A 86 76.19 25.33 68.98
C ILE A 86 75.28 26.05 67.97
N ASP A 87 75.82 26.77 66.99
CA ASP A 87 75.04 27.48 65.98
C ASP A 87 74.26 26.53 65.05
N ILE A 88 74.89 25.42 64.62
CA ILE A 88 74.21 24.38 63.83
C ILE A 88 73.12 23.71 64.67
N CYS A 89 73.42 23.36 65.92
CA CYS A 89 72.47 22.72 66.81
C CYS A 89 71.30 23.64 67.15
N LYS A 90 71.53 24.94 67.40
CA LYS A 90 70.46 25.94 67.55
C LYS A 90 69.59 26.02 66.30
N SER A 91 70.19 25.95 65.11
CA SER A 91 69.44 25.92 63.86
C SER A 91 68.55 24.67 63.76
N ILE A 92 69.08 23.49 64.12
CA ILE A 92 68.32 22.23 64.15
C ILE A 92 67.17 22.28 65.17
N VAL A 93 67.45 22.75 66.39
CA VAL A 93 66.45 22.86 67.47
C VAL A 93 65.34 23.86 67.11
N SER A 94 65.65 24.91 66.36
CA SER A 94 64.66 25.89 65.92
C SER A 94 63.70 25.38 64.83
N LEU A 95 64.00 24.25 64.17
CA LEU A 95 63.17 23.71 63.10
C LEU A 95 61.97 22.93 63.67
N PRO A 96 60.73 23.26 63.23
CA PRO A 96 59.55 22.46 63.56
C PRO A 96 59.63 21.03 63.02
N ASP A 97 58.94 20.08 63.66
CA ASP A 97 58.88 18.69 63.21
C ASP A 97 58.31 18.61 61.77
N PRO A 98 59.09 18.10 60.79
CA PRO A 98 58.66 17.98 59.40
C PRO A 98 57.52 16.96 59.20
N LYS A 99 57.23 16.07 60.16
CA LYS A 99 56.12 15.10 60.05
C LYS A 99 54.78 15.79 59.82
N SER A 100 54.54 16.90 60.52
CA SER A 100 53.28 17.66 60.40
C SER A 100 53.10 18.25 59.01
N LEU A 101 54.17 18.84 58.45
CA LEU A 101 54.19 19.41 57.11
C LEU A 101 54.10 18.35 56.02
N LEU A 102 54.75 17.19 56.19
CA LEU A 102 54.67 16.07 55.25
C LEU A 102 53.27 15.48 55.20
N LYS A 103 52.63 15.27 56.36
CA LYS A 103 51.23 14.83 56.43
C LYS A 103 50.28 15.85 55.80
N GLY A 104 50.52 17.14 56.06
CA GLY A 104 49.83 18.23 55.37
C GLY A 104 50.00 18.11 53.86
N ALA A 105 51.22 18.11 53.34
CA ALA A 105 51.49 18.04 51.91
C ALA A 105 50.94 16.76 51.24
N GLU A 106 50.88 15.63 51.95
CA GLU A 106 50.21 14.42 51.47
C GLU A 106 48.68 14.60 51.37
N ALA A 107 48.05 15.24 52.36
CA ALA A 107 46.64 15.60 52.28
C ALA A 107 46.35 16.56 51.12
N TRP A 108 47.21 17.56 50.89
CA TRP A 108 47.09 18.49 49.76
C TRP A 108 47.29 17.81 48.41
N LYS A 109 48.21 16.84 48.32
CA LYS A 109 48.40 16.02 47.11
C LYS A 109 47.13 15.20 46.81
N ASN A 110 46.57 14.55 47.82
CA ASN A 110 45.35 13.76 47.67
C ASN A 110 44.14 14.63 47.30
N ASP A 111 44.03 15.84 47.86
CA ASP A 111 42.99 16.81 47.52
C ASP A 111 43.15 17.35 46.08
N ALA A 112 44.38 17.62 45.65
CA ALA A 112 44.68 18.02 44.28
C ALA A 112 44.34 16.91 43.27
N GLU A 113 44.64 15.64 43.58
CA GLU A 113 44.28 14.50 42.74
C GLU A 113 42.76 14.31 42.65
N LYS A 114 42.02 14.48 43.75
CA LYS A 114 40.55 14.46 43.74
C LYS A 114 39.98 15.61 42.91
N THR A 115 40.53 16.82 43.08
CA THR A 115 40.13 18.00 42.33
C THR A 115 40.40 17.83 40.84
N GLN A 116 41.52 17.24 40.46
CA GLN A 116 41.85 16.96 39.06
C GLN A 116 40.84 15.99 38.43
N LYS A 117 40.50 14.89 39.12
CA LYS A 117 39.46 13.95 38.65
C LYS A 117 38.10 14.64 38.48
N ALA A 118 37.69 15.48 39.44
CA ALA A 118 36.45 16.25 39.33
C ALA A 118 36.46 17.24 38.15
N VAL A 119 37.61 17.85 37.83
CA VAL A 119 37.76 18.72 36.66
C VAL A 119 37.66 17.92 35.36
N GLU A 120 38.27 16.74 35.28
CA GLU A 120 38.18 15.86 34.11
C GLU A 120 36.73 15.40 33.86
N GLU A 121 36.01 15.01 34.91
CA GLU A 121 34.58 14.68 34.84
C GLU A 121 33.72 15.87 34.39
N ARG A 122 34.01 17.08 34.91
CA ARG A 122 33.32 18.31 34.49
C ARG A 122 33.53 18.60 33.00
N GLU A 123 34.75 18.45 32.49
CA GLU A 123 35.03 18.66 31.06
C GLU A 123 34.38 17.58 30.19
N GLU A 124 34.30 16.33 30.65
CA GLU A 124 33.55 15.28 29.96
C GLU A 124 32.04 15.58 29.93
N LEU A 125 31.45 15.99 31.05
CA LEU A 125 30.04 16.41 31.10
C LEU A 125 29.76 17.61 30.19
N LYS A 126 30.67 18.59 30.11
CA LYS A 126 30.57 19.69 29.13
C LYS A 126 30.61 19.19 27.69
N ARG A 127 31.50 18.25 27.36
CA ARG A 127 31.54 17.63 26.02
C ARG A 127 30.23 16.92 25.69
N GLN A 128 29.65 16.21 26.64
CA GLN A 128 28.36 15.54 26.46
C GLN A 128 27.21 16.55 26.28
N LEU A 129 27.18 17.63 27.07
CA LEU A 129 26.20 18.71 26.92
C LEU A 129 26.28 19.38 25.55
N ILE A 130 27.49 19.63 25.02
CA ILE A 130 27.66 20.19 23.67
C ILE A 130 27.14 19.21 22.60
N LYS A 131 27.44 17.91 22.72
CA LYS A 131 26.92 16.89 21.79
C LYS A 131 25.39 16.85 21.79
N VAL A 132 24.78 16.77 22.98
CA VAL A 132 23.31 16.78 23.14
C VAL A 132 22.70 18.08 22.61
N ASN A 133 23.35 19.23 22.83
CA ASN A 133 22.87 20.51 22.30
C ASN A 133 22.88 20.54 20.76
N ASN A 134 23.94 20.02 20.13
CA ASN A 134 24.02 19.92 18.67
C ASN A 134 22.95 18.97 18.10
N GLU A 135 22.73 17.82 18.75
CA GLU A 135 21.67 16.88 18.39
C GLU A 135 20.26 17.52 18.50
N LEU A 136 20.02 18.33 19.55
CA LEU A 136 18.79 19.10 19.69
C LEU A 136 18.61 20.15 18.59
N GLU A 137 19.69 20.82 18.16
CA GLU A 137 19.65 21.77 17.06
C GLU A 137 19.35 21.09 15.72
N ASP A 138 19.95 19.93 15.47
CA ASP A 138 19.67 19.10 14.29
C ASP A 138 18.22 18.59 14.28
N LEU A 139 17.70 18.14 15.43
CA LEU A 139 16.31 17.73 15.58
C LEU A 139 15.35 18.89 15.32
N ARG A 140 15.61 20.08 15.89
CA ARG A 140 14.83 21.30 15.59
C ARG A 140 14.87 21.65 14.10
N GLY A 141 16.03 21.52 13.45
CA GLY A 141 16.17 21.72 12.01
C GLY A 141 15.36 20.72 11.19
N LYS A 142 15.30 19.45 11.62
CA LYS A 142 14.46 18.40 11.02
C LYS A 142 12.97 18.66 11.27
N ASP A 143 12.56 19.08 12.46
CA ASP A 143 11.17 19.38 12.81
C ASP A 143 10.61 20.52 11.93
N VAL A 144 11.39 21.56 11.69
CA VAL A 144 11.00 22.64 10.77
C VAL A 144 10.83 22.12 9.33
N LYS A 145 11.70 21.21 8.87
CA LYS A 145 11.57 20.58 7.54
C LYS A 145 10.33 19.68 7.47
N VAL A 146 10.08 18.87 8.50
CA VAL A 146 8.89 18.00 8.60
C VAL A 146 7.62 18.84 8.59
N ARG A 147 7.56 19.95 9.33
CA ARG A 147 6.42 20.88 9.30
C ARG A 147 6.18 21.45 7.92
N LYS A 148 7.24 21.95 7.24
CA LYS A 148 7.13 22.44 5.85
C LYS A 148 6.66 21.38 4.86
N LEU A 149 7.07 20.11 5.04
CA LEU A 149 6.63 19.00 4.20
C LEU A 149 5.16 18.63 4.46
N LYS A 150 4.73 18.61 5.74
CA LYS A 150 3.32 18.41 6.11
C LYS A 150 2.43 19.51 5.55
N ASP A 151 2.83 20.78 5.66
CA ASP A 151 2.08 21.91 5.11
C ASP A 151 1.96 21.83 3.58
N LYS A 152 3.01 21.36 2.88
CA LYS A 152 2.96 21.13 1.42
C LYS A 152 2.06 19.94 1.06
N LEU A 153 2.10 18.87 1.83
CA LEU A 153 1.27 17.69 1.60
C LEU A 153 -0.21 18.05 1.78
N ALA A 154 -0.57 18.77 2.85
CA ALA A 154 -1.93 19.23 3.10
C ALA A 154 -2.46 20.16 1.98
N LYS A 155 -1.59 21.00 1.39
CA LYS A 155 -1.96 21.84 0.24
C LYS A 155 -2.22 21.00 -1.02
N LEU A 156 -1.35 20.03 -1.32
CA LEU A 156 -1.54 19.14 -2.47
C LEU A 156 -2.77 18.24 -2.30
N GLU A 157 -3.05 17.76 -1.09
CA GLU A 157 -4.26 17.01 -0.76
C GLU A 157 -5.51 17.88 -0.99
N SER A 158 -5.52 19.12 -0.48
CA SER A 158 -6.62 20.06 -0.73
C SER A 158 -6.80 20.41 -2.20
N GLU A 159 -5.72 20.60 -2.97
CA GLU A 159 -5.79 20.83 -4.41
C GLU A 159 -6.34 19.61 -5.16
N GLN A 160 -5.95 18.40 -4.73
CA GLN A 160 -6.44 17.15 -5.31
C GLN A 160 -7.92 16.93 -5.00
N ASP A 161 -8.36 17.21 -3.78
CA ASP A 161 -9.78 17.10 -3.38
C ASP A 161 -10.65 18.05 -4.21
N ILE A 162 -10.22 19.31 -4.39
CA ILE A 162 -10.91 20.29 -5.26
C ILE A 162 -10.93 19.81 -6.72
N PHE A 163 -9.84 19.23 -7.22
CA PHE A 163 -9.78 18.68 -8.58
C PHE A 163 -10.74 17.50 -8.76
N ILE A 164 -10.79 16.58 -7.78
CA ILE A 164 -11.71 15.43 -7.80
C ILE A 164 -13.16 15.92 -7.72
N GLU A 165 -13.48 16.85 -6.84
CA GLU A 165 -14.81 17.43 -6.71
C GLU A 165 -15.28 18.07 -8.03
N ASN A 166 -14.42 18.88 -8.67
CA ASN A 166 -14.72 19.47 -9.98
C ASN A 166 -14.91 18.41 -11.06
N ALA A 167 -14.05 17.38 -11.12
CA ALA A 167 -14.17 16.30 -12.09
C ALA A 167 -15.44 15.47 -11.90
N VAL A 168 -15.82 15.20 -10.64
CA VAL A 168 -17.07 14.50 -10.30
C VAL A 168 -18.27 15.34 -10.71
N ASN A 169 -18.30 16.63 -10.36
CA ASN A 169 -19.37 17.56 -10.74
C ASN A 169 -19.53 17.68 -12.27
N GLU A 170 -18.42 17.70 -13.03
CA GLU A 170 -18.48 17.71 -14.50
C GLU A 170 -19.03 16.41 -15.09
N VAL A 171 -18.64 15.26 -14.54
CA VAL A 171 -19.14 13.95 -14.98
C VAL A 171 -20.61 13.77 -14.62
N GLU A 172 -21.01 14.16 -13.41
CA GLU A 172 -22.40 14.13 -12.95
C GLU A 172 -23.28 15.00 -13.85
N LYS A 173 -22.87 16.24 -14.12
CA LYS A 173 -23.60 17.14 -15.02
C LYS A 173 -23.75 16.56 -16.44
N LYS A 174 -22.71 15.92 -16.98
CA LYS A 174 -22.78 15.25 -18.29
C LYS A 174 -23.73 14.06 -18.26
N ALA A 175 -23.66 13.22 -17.23
CA ALA A 175 -24.55 12.08 -17.07
C ALA A 175 -26.02 12.50 -16.90
N GLU A 176 -26.28 13.58 -16.15
CA GLU A 176 -27.63 14.17 -16.04
C GLU A 176 -28.13 14.71 -17.38
N GLN A 177 -27.26 15.35 -18.17
CA GLN A 177 -27.61 15.82 -19.52
C GLN A 177 -27.94 14.65 -20.45
N GLU A 178 -27.10 13.61 -20.49
CA GLU A 178 -27.33 12.41 -21.29
C GLU A 178 -28.62 11.67 -20.88
N LEU A 179 -28.91 11.59 -19.58
CA LEU A 179 -30.15 11.00 -19.07
C LEU A 179 -31.37 11.82 -19.47
N ASN A 180 -31.32 13.15 -19.34
CA ASN A 180 -32.39 14.04 -19.76
C ASN A 180 -32.65 13.94 -21.26
N ASP A 181 -31.60 13.93 -22.08
CA ASP A 181 -31.72 13.77 -23.54
C ASP A 181 -32.36 12.42 -23.86
N ARG A 182 -31.91 11.32 -23.23
CA ARG A 182 -32.51 9.99 -23.42
C ARG A 182 -33.96 9.93 -22.96
N LEU A 183 -34.31 10.61 -21.87
CA LEU A 183 -35.68 10.71 -21.38
C LEU A 183 -36.57 11.45 -22.41
N THR A 184 -36.10 12.55 -22.99
CA THR A 184 -36.85 13.27 -24.03
C THR A 184 -37.04 12.44 -25.29
N GLU A 185 -36.03 11.66 -25.69
CA GLU A 185 -36.10 10.74 -26.82
C GLU A 185 -37.15 9.64 -26.59
N LEU A 186 -37.14 9.01 -25.41
CA LEU A 186 -38.12 7.98 -25.04
C LEU A 186 -39.54 8.54 -24.93
N ILE A 187 -39.70 9.78 -24.44
CA ILE A 187 -41.01 10.46 -24.45
C ILE A 187 -41.49 10.68 -25.89
N ALA A 188 -40.62 11.16 -26.78
CA ALA A 188 -40.97 11.36 -28.19
C ALA A 188 -41.31 10.05 -28.91
N GLU A 189 -40.56 8.97 -28.65
CA GLU A 189 -40.84 7.64 -29.19
C GLU A 189 -42.17 7.09 -28.67
N LYS A 190 -42.45 7.26 -27.37
CA LYS A 190 -43.72 6.87 -26.76
C LYS A 190 -44.90 7.62 -27.39
N GLU A 191 -44.80 8.93 -27.60
CA GLU A 191 -45.86 9.71 -28.25
C GLU A 191 -46.05 9.28 -29.71
N LYS A 192 -44.98 9.05 -30.46
CA LYS A 192 -45.06 8.53 -31.84
C LYS A 192 -45.71 7.13 -31.89
N MET A 193 -45.37 6.24 -30.96
CA MET A 193 -45.97 4.91 -30.86
C MET A 193 -47.46 5.01 -30.49
N LYS A 194 -47.81 5.95 -29.61
CA LYS A 194 -49.21 6.23 -29.26
C LYS A 194 -50.00 6.74 -30.47
N GLU A 195 -49.46 7.68 -31.24
CA GLU A 195 -50.07 8.14 -32.51
C GLU A 195 -50.25 6.99 -33.51
N GLN A 196 -49.24 6.12 -33.65
CA GLN A 196 -49.35 4.94 -34.50
C GLN A 196 -50.43 3.96 -34.02
N ASN A 197 -50.52 3.72 -32.71
CA ASN A 197 -51.57 2.90 -32.12
C ASN A 197 -52.96 3.49 -32.36
N GLU A 198 -53.14 4.82 -32.22
CA GLU A 198 -54.40 5.49 -32.55
C GLU A 198 -54.78 5.35 -34.03
N ILE A 199 -53.80 5.36 -34.95
CA ILE A 199 -54.04 5.12 -36.38
C ILE A 199 -54.42 3.65 -36.63
N LEU A 200 -53.73 2.70 -35.99
CA LEU A 200 -54.03 1.27 -36.09
C LEU A 200 -55.42 0.94 -35.53
N GLU A 201 -55.80 1.54 -34.41
CA GLU A 201 -57.12 1.40 -33.80
C GLU A 201 -58.22 1.92 -34.74
N LYS A 202 -58.06 3.12 -35.31
CA LYS A 202 -58.98 3.66 -36.33
C LYS A 202 -59.09 2.77 -37.57
N ASN A 203 -57.98 2.18 -38.00
CA ASN A 203 -57.96 1.25 -39.14
C ASN A 203 -58.67 -0.07 -38.79
N MET A 204 -58.49 -0.57 -37.57
CA MET A 204 -59.16 -1.77 -37.06
C MET A 204 -60.67 -1.53 -36.99
N ASP A 205 -61.11 -0.40 -36.44
CA ASP A 205 -62.53 -0.02 -36.40
C ASP A 205 -63.14 0.11 -37.80
N SER A 206 -62.40 0.71 -38.74
CA SER A 206 -62.83 0.81 -40.14
C SER A 206 -62.95 -0.56 -40.81
N LEU A 207 -61.99 -1.46 -40.56
CA LEU A 207 -62.01 -2.83 -41.07
C LEU A 207 -63.15 -3.64 -40.44
N GLU A 208 -63.37 -3.50 -39.14
CA GLU A 208 -64.49 -4.17 -38.45
C GLU A 208 -65.84 -3.66 -38.97
N SER A 209 -65.99 -2.36 -39.20
CA SER A 209 -67.18 -1.78 -39.83
C SER A 209 -67.39 -2.31 -41.24
N LYS A 210 -66.33 -2.42 -42.06
CA LYS A 210 -66.40 -3.01 -43.40
C LYS A 210 -66.72 -4.50 -43.35
N ASN A 211 -66.17 -5.23 -42.39
CA ASN A 211 -66.42 -6.66 -42.22
C ASN A 211 -67.88 -6.91 -41.81
N LYS A 212 -68.43 -6.09 -40.91
CA LYS A 212 -69.87 -6.08 -40.58
C LYS A 212 -70.73 -5.77 -41.80
N ASP A 213 -70.35 -4.80 -42.63
CA ASP A 213 -71.08 -4.47 -43.87
C ASP A 213 -71.02 -5.61 -44.90
N ILE A 214 -69.85 -6.23 -45.09
CA ILE A 214 -69.68 -7.41 -45.95
C ILE A 214 -70.48 -8.59 -45.42
N GLN A 215 -70.49 -8.85 -44.11
CA GLN A 215 -71.32 -9.90 -43.50
C GLN A 215 -72.81 -9.65 -43.72
N ARG A 216 -73.29 -8.40 -43.57
CA ARG A 216 -74.68 -8.04 -43.89
C ARG A 216 -75.00 -8.25 -45.37
N LYS A 217 -74.11 -7.81 -46.27
CA LYS A 217 -74.28 -8.02 -47.72
C LYS A 217 -74.27 -9.50 -48.08
N LEU A 218 -73.41 -10.29 -47.45
CA LEU A 218 -73.33 -11.74 -47.64
C LEU A 218 -74.63 -12.42 -47.16
N GLU A 219 -75.15 -12.01 -46.01
CA GLU A 219 -76.42 -12.54 -45.47
C GLU A 219 -77.61 -12.18 -46.37
N ILE A 220 -77.71 -10.93 -46.81
CA ILE A 220 -78.73 -10.50 -47.78
C ILE A 220 -78.58 -11.28 -49.09
N ALA A 221 -77.36 -11.44 -49.60
CA ALA A 221 -77.11 -12.20 -50.81
C ALA A 221 -77.54 -13.66 -50.66
N LYS A 222 -77.20 -14.32 -49.54
CA LYS A 222 -77.66 -15.68 -49.22
C LYS A 222 -79.17 -15.78 -49.18
N GLN A 223 -79.85 -14.86 -48.47
CA GLN A 223 -81.32 -14.83 -48.43
C GLN A 223 -81.94 -14.62 -49.82
N THR A 224 -81.36 -13.76 -50.67
CA THR A 224 -81.85 -13.57 -52.04
C THR A 224 -81.61 -14.78 -52.94
N VAL A 225 -80.50 -15.51 -52.75
CA VAL A 225 -80.23 -16.76 -53.46
C VAL A 225 -81.20 -17.84 -52.99
N GLU A 226 -81.39 -18.03 -51.68
CA GLU A 226 -82.38 -18.98 -51.15
C GLU A 226 -83.82 -18.66 -51.59
N GLN A 227 -84.19 -17.38 -51.66
CA GLN A 227 -85.48 -16.95 -52.22
C GLN A 227 -85.58 -17.22 -53.72
N LYS A 228 -84.53 -16.94 -54.49
CA LYS A 228 -84.49 -17.25 -55.93
C LYS A 228 -84.55 -18.75 -56.18
N ASP A 229 -83.75 -19.54 -55.48
CA ASP A 229 -83.77 -21.01 -55.55
C ASP A 229 -85.15 -21.54 -55.18
N GLY A 230 -85.80 -20.97 -54.15
CA GLY A 230 -87.17 -21.30 -53.78
C GLY A 230 -88.20 -20.99 -54.89
N LEU A 231 -88.13 -19.80 -55.49
CA LEU A 231 -89.02 -19.37 -56.57
C LEU A 231 -88.74 -20.13 -57.88
N GLU A 232 -87.49 -20.38 -58.23
CA GLU A 232 -87.10 -21.18 -59.39
C GLU A 232 -87.57 -22.63 -59.22
N ASN A 233 -87.48 -23.20 -58.03
CA ASN A 233 -87.99 -24.55 -57.75
C ASN A 233 -89.54 -24.61 -57.82
N GLU A 234 -90.23 -23.55 -57.43
CA GLU A 234 -91.69 -23.42 -57.60
C GLU A 234 -92.08 -23.23 -59.08
N GLN A 235 -91.35 -22.40 -59.83
CA GLN A 235 -91.52 -22.26 -61.28
C GLN A 235 -91.25 -23.56 -62.01
N LEU A 236 -90.21 -24.30 -61.63
CA LEU A 236 -89.90 -25.61 -62.19
C LEU A 236 -91.05 -26.58 -61.92
N SER A 237 -91.63 -26.56 -60.72
CA SER A 237 -92.80 -27.36 -60.36
C SER A 237 -94.04 -27.02 -61.20
N ILE A 238 -94.33 -25.72 -61.43
CA ILE A 238 -95.43 -25.27 -62.29
C ILE A 238 -95.18 -25.68 -63.75
N ALA A 239 -93.97 -25.44 -64.28
CA ALA A 239 -93.62 -25.81 -65.64
C ALA A 239 -93.67 -27.34 -65.84
N MET A 240 -93.29 -28.13 -64.84
CA MET A 240 -93.44 -29.59 -64.86
C MET A 240 -94.92 -30.00 -64.92
N LYS A 241 -95.81 -29.29 -64.23
CA LYS A 241 -97.26 -29.52 -64.28
C LYS A 241 -97.86 -29.10 -65.63
N ASP A 242 -97.53 -27.92 -66.12
CA ASP A 242 -97.99 -27.42 -67.43
C ASP A 242 -97.48 -28.30 -68.58
N LEU A 243 -96.25 -28.82 -68.48
CA LEU A 243 -95.71 -29.80 -69.41
C LEU A 243 -96.51 -31.10 -69.39
N ALA A 244 -96.93 -31.57 -68.22
CA ALA A 244 -97.78 -32.75 -68.09
C ALA A 244 -99.16 -32.53 -68.74
N ASP A 245 -99.77 -31.36 -68.51
CA ASP A 245 -101.07 -30.99 -69.09
C ASP A 245 -100.97 -30.77 -70.62
N ALA A 246 -99.90 -30.14 -71.09
CA ALA A 246 -99.62 -29.94 -72.51
C ALA A 246 -99.36 -31.28 -73.22
N LYS A 247 -98.60 -32.19 -72.61
CA LYS A 247 -98.42 -33.55 -73.14
C LYS A 247 -99.76 -34.27 -73.27
N HIS A 248 -100.64 -34.15 -72.29
CA HIS A 248 -101.99 -34.72 -72.37
C HIS A 248 -102.81 -34.11 -73.52
N LYS A 249 -102.67 -32.81 -73.78
CA LYS A 249 -103.37 -32.11 -74.87
C LYS A 249 -102.78 -32.41 -76.25
N ILE A 250 -101.46 -32.56 -76.36
CA ILE A 250 -100.78 -32.98 -77.58
C ILE A 250 -101.24 -34.37 -77.97
N VAL A 251 -101.28 -35.33 -77.03
CA VAL A 251 -101.80 -36.69 -77.30
C VAL A 251 -103.24 -36.62 -77.87
N PHE A 252 -104.09 -35.75 -77.32
CA PHE A 252 -105.45 -35.54 -77.84
C PHE A 252 -105.49 -34.86 -79.23
N LEU A 253 -104.57 -33.92 -79.49
CA LEU A 253 -104.50 -33.24 -80.78
C LEU A 253 -103.85 -34.10 -81.86
N GLU A 254 -102.86 -34.92 -81.54
CA GLU A 254 -102.26 -35.90 -82.45
C GLU A 254 -103.31 -36.92 -82.91
N GLU A 255 -104.22 -37.34 -82.01
CA GLU A 255 -105.37 -38.17 -82.38
C GLU A 255 -106.31 -37.45 -83.37
N ARG A 256 -106.42 -36.11 -83.28
CA ARG A 256 -107.26 -35.29 -84.17
C ARG A 256 -106.55 -34.89 -85.47
N VAL A 257 -105.24 -34.69 -85.45
CA VAL A 257 -104.41 -34.44 -86.63
C VAL A 257 -104.32 -35.70 -87.46
N SER A 258 -104.24 -36.88 -86.84
CA SER A 258 -104.37 -38.16 -87.57
C SER A 258 -105.71 -38.29 -88.31
N GLN A 259 -106.81 -37.70 -87.78
CA GLN A 259 -108.09 -37.63 -88.47
C GLN A 259 -108.10 -36.62 -89.63
N LEU A 260 -107.42 -35.47 -89.48
CA LEU A 260 -107.38 -34.39 -90.47
C LEU A 260 -106.33 -34.59 -91.57
N GLU A 261 -105.23 -35.27 -91.29
CA GLU A 261 -104.20 -35.64 -92.28
C GLU A 261 -104.75 -36.65 -93.29
N ASN A 262 -105.73 -37.49 -92.90
CA ASN A 262 -106.50 -38.30 -93.84
C ASN A 262 -107.36 -37.46 -94.81
N GLU A 263 -107.71 -36.21 -94.45
CA GLU A 263 -108.48 -35.31 -95.31
C GLU A 263 -107.59 -34.39 -96.16
N ALA A 264 -106.37 -34.08 -95.71
CA ALA A 264 -105.47 -33.12 -96.35
C ALA A 264 -104.47 -33.72 -97.36
N GLU A 265 -104.48 -35.04 -97.60
CA GLU A 265 -103.68 -35.69 -98.65
C GLU A 265 -104.16 -35.40 -100.09
N LYS A 266 -105.12 -34.47 -100.26
CA LYS A 266 -105.50 -33.91 -101.57
C LYS A 266 -105.06 -32.45 -101.68
N VAL A 267 -104.06 -32.21 -102.53
CA VAL A 267 -103.62 -30.93 -103.10
C VAL A 267 -102.48 -30.25 -102.31
N ASN A 268 -101.23 -30.69 -102.47
CA ASN A 268 -100.30 -30.42 -103.59
C ASN A 268 -99.58 -29.05 -103.57
N GLU A 269 -98.35 -29.08 -103.03
CA GLU A 269 -97.07 -28.73 -103.68
C GLU A 269 -96.80 -27.35 -104.34
N SER A 270 -95.70 -26.75 -103.84
CA SER A 270 -94.42 -26.50 -104.57
C SER A 270 -93.99 -25.07 -104.96
N LYS A 271 -92.64 -24.95 -105.04
CA LYS A 271 -91.78 -24.02 -105.84
C LYS A 271 -91.49 -22.66 -105.19
N LYS A 272 -90.35 -21.98 -105.37
CA LYS A 272 -89.12 -22.06 -106.22
C LYS A 272 -88.12 -21.00 -105.63
N ALA A 273 -86.82 -21.23 -105.58
CA ALA A 273 -85.76 -20.88 -106.57
C ALA A 273 -85.53 -19.37 -106.87
N GLY A 274 -84.25 -18.94 -106.89
CA GLY A 274 -83.80 -17.86 -107.80
C GLY A 274 -82.69 -16.93 -107.30
N ASN A 275 -81.50 -17.06 -107.90
CA ASN A 275 -80.26 -16.30 -107.72
C ASN A 275 -80.30 -14.84 -108.24
N ILE A 276 -79.31 -14.02 -107.85
CA ILE A 276 -78.45 -13.13 -108.68
C ILE A 276 -77.43 -12.48 -107.72
N GLU A 277 -76.19 -12.99 -107.70
CA GLU A 277 -75.31 -12.94 -106.52
C GLU A 277 -74.02 -12.10 -106.68
N ASP A 278 -73.72 -11.48 -107.82
CA ASP A 278 -72.35 -10.97 -108.05
C ASP A 278 -72.07 -9.50 -107.61
N ILE A 279 -73.11 -8.71 -107.32
CA ILE A 279 -72.94 -7.35 -106.71
C ILE A 279 -73.22 -7.40 -105.20
N ALA A 280 -74.13 -8.30 -104.80
CA ALA A 280 -74.28 -8.73 -103.41
C ALA A 280 -73.01 -9.43 -102.91
N ALA A 281 -72.26 -10.16 -103.75
CA ALA A 281 -71.00 -10.80 -103.35
C ALA A 281 -69.92 -9.79 -102.96
N LEU A 282 -69.75 -8.67 -103.68
CA LEU A 282 -68.75 -7.65 -103.32
C LEU A 282 -69.19 -6.81 -102.11
N GLY A 283 -70.49 -6.50 -101.99
CA GLY A 283 -71.04 -5.93 -100.76
C GLY A 283 -70.88 -6.88 -99.57
N SER A 284 -71.10 -8.17 -99.79
CA SER A 284 -70.89 -9.24 -98.82
C SER A 284 -69.42 -9.37 -98.43
N VAL A 285 -68.48 -9.30 -99.37
CA VAL A 285 -67.04 -9.38 -99.09
C VAL A 285 -66.56 -8.14 -98.33
N LEU A 286 -67.07 -6.94 -98.62
CA LEU A 286 -66.74 -5.73 -97.84
C LEU A 286 -67.34 -5.80 -96.45
N VAL A 287 -68.60 -6.22 -96.32
CA VAL A 287 -69.23 -6.49 -95.03
C VAL A 287 -68.47 -7.57 -94.26
N GLN A 288 -67.97 -8.62 -94.92
CA GLN A 288 -67.11 -9.65 -94.32
C GLN A 288 -65.77 -9.09 -93.87
N LYS A 289 -65.12 -8.23 -94.66
CA LYS A 289 -63.85 -7.57 -94.29
C LYS A 289 -64.05 -6.63 -93.10
N ASP A 290 -65.11 -5.84 -93.09
CA ASP A 290 -65.48 -4.97 -91.97
C ASP A 290 -65.83 -5.79 -90.73
N ASP A 291 -66.52 -6.93 -90.88
CA ASP A 291 -66.83 -7.83 -89.77
C ASP A 291 -65.55 -8.47 -89.21
N VAL A 292 -64.61 -8.88 -90.07
CA VAL A 292 -63.28 -9.38 -89.64
C VAL A 292 -62.46 -8.28 -88.96
N ILE A 293 -62.48 -7.04 -89.46
CA ILE A 293 -61.81 -5.91 -88.81
C ILE A 293 -62.44 -5.60 -87.46
N GLN A 294 -63.77 -5.65 -87.35
CA GLN A 294 -64.48 -5.47 -86.08
C GLN A 294 -64.17 -6.60 -85.11
N GLN A 295 -64.12 -7.86 -85.57
CA GLN A 295 -63.71 -9.01 -84.76
C GLN A 295 -62.28 -8.85 -84.26
N LEU A 296 -61.31 -8.54 -85.13
CA LEU A 296 -59.91 -8.31 -84.74
C LEU A 296 -59.76 -7.12 -83.80
N THR A 297 -60.51 -6.04 -84.01
CA THR A 297 -60.50 -4.87 -83.11
C THR A 297 -61.06 -5.24 -81.74
N ASN A 298 -62.12 -6.05 -81.69
CA ASN A 298 -62.69 -6.55 -80.44
C ASN A 298 -61.75 -7.52 -79.73
N ASP A 299 -61.03 -8.36 -80.47
CA ASP A 299 -60.06 -9.30 -79.92
C ASP A 299 -58.82 -8.58 -79.41
N ILE A 300 -58.32 -7.55 -80.10
CA ILE A 300 -57.26 -6.67 -79.59
C ILE A 300 -57.72 -6.01 -78.29
N LYS A 301 -58.92 -5.42 -78.26
CA LYS A 301 -59.47 -4.82 -77.03
C LYS A 301 -59.61 -5.84 -75.90
N ARG A 302 -60.00 -7.08 -76.20
CA ARG A 302 -60.06 -8.19 -75.22
C ARG A 302 -58.68 -8.58 -74.71
N HIS A 303 -57.69 -8.70 -75.59
CA HIS A 303 -56.31 -9.02 -75.23
C HIS A 303 -55.65 -7.90 -74.43
N GLU A 304 -55.85 -6.63 -74.82
CA GLU A 304 -55.40 -5.46 -74.06
C GLU A 304 -56.04 -5.43 -72.67
N ALA A 305 -57.35 -5.66 -72.57
CA ALA A 305 -58.04 -5.75 -71.29
C ALA A 305 -57.50 -6.90 -70.41
N SER A 306 -57.30 -8.09 -71.00
CA SER A 306 -56.72 -9.26 -70.32
C SER A 306 -55.29 -9.01 -69.85
N HIS A 307 -54.46 -8.36 -70.66
CA HIS A 307 -53.08 -8.03 -70.29
C HIS A 307 -53.02 -6.95 -69.21
N VAL A 308 -53.91 -5.95 -69.24
CA VAL A 308 -54.02 -4.95 -68.16
C VAL A 308 -54.46 -5.63 -66.87
N GLU A 309 -55.39 -6.58 -66.92
CA GLU A 309 -55.84 -7.34 -65.76
C GLU A 309 -54.73 -8.24 -65.20
N GLU A 310 -53.98 -8.95 -66.05
CA GLU A 310 -52.81 -9.73 -65.64
C GLU A 310 -51.70 -8.86 -65.07
N LEU A 311 -51.38 -7.72 -65.69
CA LEU A 311 -50.40 -6.77 -65.16
C LEU A 311 -50.83 -6.22 -63.81
N ALA A 312 -52.12 -5.94 -63.61
CA ALA A 312 -52.65 -5.53 -62.31
C ALA A 312 -52.51 -6.66 -61.27
N LYS A 313 -52.85 -7.91 -61.63
CA LYS A 313 -52.67 -9.09 -60.76
C LYS A 313 -51.21 -9.31 -60.37
N TRP A 314 -50.29 -9.25 -61.33
CA TRP A 314 -48.85 -9.40 -61.07
C TRP A 314 -48.28 -8.25 -60.25
N LYS A 315 -48.68 -6.99 -60.50
CA LYS A 315 -48.28 -5.85 -59.66
C LYS A 315 -48.76 -6.01 -58.21
N LEU A 316 -49.99 -6.47 -58.01
CA LEU A 316 -50.52 -6.76 -56.67
C LEU A 316 -49.77 -7.92 -56.02
N ALA A 317 -49.48 -9.00 -56.75
CA ALA A 317 -48.72 -10.14 -56.25
C ALA A 317 -47.28 -9.76 -55.86
N VAL A 318 -46.58 -9.00 -56.70
CA VAL A 318 -45.23 -8.48 -56.42
C VAL A 318 -45.25 -7.58 -55.20
N SER A 319 -46.19 -6.63 -55.12
CA SER A 319 -46.33 -5.75 -53.96
C SER A 319 -46.64 -6.53 -52.66
N ALA A 320 -47.44 -7.59 -52.74
CA ALA A 320 -47.73 -8.46 -51.59
C ALA A 320 -46.48 -9.24 -51.13
N VAL A 321 -45.69 -9.76 -52.07
CA VAL A 321 -44.42 -10.46 -51.77
C VAL A 321 -43.39 -9.49 -51.21
N GLU A 322 -43.27 -8.28 -51.75
CA GLU A 322 -42.37 -7.25 -51.22
C GLU A 322 -42.74 -6.83 -49.79
N LYS A 323 -44.05 -6.68 -49.50
CA LYS A 323 -44.52 -6.42 -48.13
C LYS A 323 -44.16 -7.57 -47.19
N LYS A 324 -44.41 -8.82 -47.59
CA LYS A 324 -44.05 -10.00 -46.80
C LYS A 324 -42.54 -10.12 -46.58
N ASN A 325 -41.74 -9.77 -47.58
CA ASN A 325 -40.29 -9.80 -47.46
C ASN A 325 -39.80 -8.72 -46.48
N LYS A 326 -40.39 -7.52 -46.51
CA LYS A 326 -40.10 -6.47 -45.52
C LYS A 326 -40.48 -6.87 -44.09
N THR A 327 -41.63 -7.52 -43.88
CA THR A 327 -42.01 -8.00 -42.54
C THR A 327 -41.09 -9.12 -42.06
N LEU A 328 -40.73 -10.08 -42.92
CA LEU A 328 -39.79 -11.16 -42.58
C LEU A 328 -38.39 -10.63 -42.27
N ILE A 329 -37.90 -9.62 -43.00
CA ILE A 329 -36.62 -8.96 -42.68
C ILE A 329 -36.70 -8.27 -41.32
N GLY A 330 -37.81 -7.61 -40.99
CA GLY A 330 -38.04 -7.01 -39.68
C GLY A 330 -38.07 -8.04 -38.55
N GLU A 331 -38.82 -9.14 -38.73
CA GLU A 331 -38.86 -10.26 -37.80
C GLU A 331 -37.48 -10.90 -37.61
N LEU A 332 -36.71 -11.11 -38.68
CA LEU A 332 -35.34 -11.63 -38.59
C LEU A 332 -34.42 -10.68 -37.82
N ASN A 333 -34.55 -9.38 -38.01
CA ASN A 333 -33.74 -8.41 -37.28
C ASN A 333 -34.12 -8.37 -35.80
N GLU A 334 -35.41 -8.47 -35.48
CA GLU A 334 -35.91 -8.57 -34.11
C GLU A 334 -35.46 -9.87 -33.44
N LEU A 335 -35.58 -11.02 -34.12
CA LEU A 335 -35.06 -12.31 -33.66
C LEU A 335 -33.54 -12.28 -33.47
N LYS A 336 -32.81 -11.60 -34.35
CA LYS A 336 -31.36 -11.43 -34.22
C LYS A 336 -31.00 -10.54 -33.03
N ASN A 337 -31.72 -9.43 -32.83
CA ASN A 337 -31.55 -8.56 -31.67
C ASN A 337 -31.90 -9.30 -30.36
N GLN A 338 -32.97 -10.10 -30.36
CA GLN A 338 -33.36 -10.92 -29.21
C GLN A 338 -32.34 -12.03 -28.93
N LEU A 339 -31.74 -12.61 -29.96
CA LEU A 339 -30.65 -13.57 -29.80
C LEU A 339 -29.40 -12.87 -29.24
N GLU A 340 -29.06 -11.69 -29.77
CA GLU A 340 -27.94 -10.88 -29.27
C GLU A 340 -28.15 -10.44 -27.82
N SER A 341 -29.37 -10.04 -27.45
CA SER A 341 -29.73 -9.65 -26.08
C SER A 341 -29.82 -10.83 -25.12
N ARG A 342 -29.91 -12.07 -25.64
CA ARG A 342 -29.93 -13.32 -24.87
C ARG A 342 -28.61 -14.10 -24.97
N ASN A 343 -27.56 -13.50 -25.51
CA ASN A 343 -26.23 -14.13 -25.59
C ASN A 343 -25.65 -14.45 -24.20
N ASP A 344 -26.13 -13.79 -23.15
CA ASP A 344 -25.81 -14.01 -21.75
C ASP A 344 -26.54 -15.21 -21.14
N TYR A 345 -27.55 -15.79 -21.81
CA TYR A 345 -28.34 -16.90 -21.27
C TYR A 345 -27.49 -18.12 -20.91
N GLU A 346 -26.52 -18.52 -21.73
CA GLU A 346 -25.64 -19.64 -21.40
C GLU A 346 -24.67 -19.30 -20.26
N ALA A 347 -24.23 -18.04 -20.14
CA ALA A 347 -23.41 -17.60 -19.00
C ALA A 347 -24.21 -17.66 -17.70
N ILE A 348 -25.43 -17.10 -17.69
CA ILE A 348 -26.34 -17.12 -16.53
C ILE A 348 -26.75 -18.55 -16.20
N LYS A 349 -27.02 -19.41 -17.19
CA LYS A 349 -27.36 -20.82 -16.97
C LYS A 349 -26.17 -21.61 -16.41
N ASN A 350 -24.95 -21.34 -16.85
CA ASN A 350 -23.75 -21.95 -16.28
C ASN A 350 -23.51 -21.47 -14.85
N GLU A 351 -23.72 -20.19 -14.56
CA GLU A 351 -23.67 -19.65 -13.20
C GLU A 351 -24.76 -20.25 -12.30
N LEU A 352 -25.99 -20.38 -12.80
CA LEU A 352 -27.10 -21.01 -12.07
C LEU A 352 -26.89 -22.52 -11.89
N ARG A 353 -26.27 -23.20 -12.86
CA ARG A 353 -25.93 -24.63 -12.73
C ARG A 353 -24.78 -24.81 -11.75
N LEU A 354 -23.77 -23.95 -11.77
CA LEU A 354 -22.70 -23.91 -10.78
C LEU A 354 -23.27 -23.63 -9.39
N LEU A 355 -24.19 -22.67 -9.25
CA LEU A 355 -24.90 -22.39 -8.01
C LEU A 355 -25.73 -23.61 -7.57
N ARG A 356 -26.40 -24.30 -8.51
CA ARG A 356 -27.15 -25.53 -8.21
C ARG A 356 -26.23 -26.68 -7.81
N GLU A 357 -25.07 -26.87 -8.44
CA GLU A 357 -24.08 -27.89 -8.05
C GLU A 357 -23.43 -27.55 -6.70
N ILE A 358 -23.20 -26.26 -6.41
CA ILE A 358 -22.73 -25.77 -5.11
C ILE A 358 -23.81 -25.96 -4.01
N GLU A 359 -25.08 -25.70 -4.30
CA GLU A 359 -26.19 -25.76 -3.34
C GLU A 359 -26.80 -27.16 -3.18
N PHE A 360 -26.78 -27.99 -4.22
CA PHE A 360 -27.49 -29.29 -4.25
C PHE A 360 -26.61 -30.51 -4.58
N GLY A 361 -25.36 -30.34 -4.99
CA GLY A 361 -24.44 -31.45 -5.23
C GLY A 361 -24.83 -32.37 -6.39
N ASP A 362 -24.01 -33.41 -6.58
CA ASP A 362 -23.82 -34.18 -7.82
C ASP A 362 -24.96 -35.16 -8.20
N SER A 363 -26.22 -34.86 -7.85
CA SER A 363 -27.35 -35.79 -8.00
C SER A 363 -28.19 -35.61 -9.29
N ALA A 364 -27.71 -34.88 -10.30
CA ALA A 364 -28.47 -34.62 -11.53
C ALA A 364 -27.78 -35.22 -12.77
N GLU A 365 -28.04 -36.50 -13.01
CA GLU A 365 -27.69 -37.21 -14.25
C GLU A 365 -28.39 -36.59 -15.47
N ALA A 366 -27.64 -36.05 -16.43
CA ALA A 366 -28.13 -35.83 -17.80
C ALA A 366 -27.00 -35.77 -18.86
N ASN A 367 -27.07 -36.72 -19.79
CA ASN A 367 -26.58 -36.82 -21.18
C ASN A 367 -25.07 -36.70 -21.50
N ALA A 368 -24.47 -37.88 -21.69
CA ALA A 368 -23.06 -38.22 -21.93
C ALA A 368 -22.34 -37.50 -23.09
N GLU A 369 -23.02 -36.98 -24.11
CA GLU A 369 -22.35 -36.39 -25.27
C GLU A 369 -21.99 -34.90 -25.05
N SER A 370 -22.72 -34.21 -24.17
CA SER A 370 -22.34 -32.87 -23.70
C SER A 370 -21.26 -32.93 -22.62
N ILE A 371 -21.11 -34.07 -21.92
CA ILE A 371 -20.15 -34.30 -20.84
C ILE A 371 -18.69 -34.25 -21.34
N GLU A 372 -18.40 -34.64 -22.57
CA GLU A 372 -17.00 -34.67 -23.05
C GLU A 372 -16.47 -33.26 -23.37
N ARG A 373 -17.28 -32.39 -23.98
CA ARG A 373 -16.92 -30.97 -24.24
C ARG A 373 -17.03 -30.09 -23.00
N LEU A 374 -17.97 -30.40 -22.09
CA LEU A 374 -18.01 -29.81 -20.75
C LEU A 374 -16.85 -30.32 -19.89
N GLY A 375 -16.39 -31.56 -20.07
CA GLY A 375 -15.29 -32.16 -19.33
C GLY A 375 -14.01 -31.34 -19.42
N GLU A 376 -13.59 -30.91 -20.61
CA GLU A 376 -12.37 -30.08 -20.74
C GLU A 376 -12.51 -28.68 -20.11
N THR A 377 -13.70 -28.06 -20.20
CA THR A 377 -13.94 -26.73 -19.63
C THR A 377 -14.15 -26.76 -18.12
N VAL A 378 -14.78 -27.82 -17.61
CA VAL A 378 -14.92 -28.11 -16.17
C VAL A 378 -13.58 -28.55 -15.58
N GLU A 379 -12.79 -29.40 -16.23
CA GLU A 379 -11.44 -29.79 -15.77
C GLU A 379 -10.49 -28.59 -15.71
N THR A 380 -10.56 -27.67 -16.68
CA THR A 380 -9.75 -26.45 -16.64
C THR A 380 -10.19 -25.49 -15.54
N LEU A 381 -11.49 -25.39 -15.28
CA LEU A 381 -12.04 -24.58 -14.20
C LEU A 381 -11.76 -25.21 -12.82
N ASP A 382 -11.92 -26.52 -12.67
CA ASP A 382 -11.60 -27.30 -11.47
C ASP A 382 -10.12 -27.25 -11.16
N ARG A 383 -9.25 -27.28 -12.18
CA ARG A 383 -7.81 -27.09 -11.99
C ARG A 383 -7.53 -25.69 -11.44
N LEU A 384 -8.17 -24.65 -11.96
CA LEU A 384 -8.01 -23.27 -11.48
C LEU A 384 -8.61 -23.06 -10.09
N LEU A 385 -9.76 -23.66 -9.80
CA LEU A 385 -10.40 -23.63 -8.50
C LEU A 385 -9.59 -24.41 -7.46
N ALA A 386 -9.08 -25.59 -7.79
CA ALA A 386 -8.18 -26.36 -6.94
C ALA A 386 -6.87 -25.61 -6.68
N GLU A 387 -6.30 -24.96 -7.69
CA GLU A 387 -5.11 -24.13 -7.54
C GLU A 387 -5.39 -22.90 -6.66
N LYS A 388 -6.52 -22.23 -6.86
CA LYS A 388 -6.93 -21.07 -6.04
C LYS A 388 -7.28 -21.48 -4.61
N ASN A 389 -7.95 -22.61 -4.41
CA ASN A 389 -8.31 -23.14 -3.10
C ASN A 389 -7.07 -23.60 -2.35
N ARG A 390 -6.12 -24.27 -3.04
CA ARG A 390 -4.79 -24.60 -2.48
C ARG A 390 -4.00 -23.33 -2.14
N ARG A 391 -4.08 -22.28 -2.96
CA ARG A 391 -3.46 -20.98 -2.67
C ARG A 391 -4.07 -20.31 -1.44
N LEU A 392 -5.40 -20.29 -1.34
CA LEU A 392 -6.12 -19.73 -0.19
C LEU A 392 -5.89 -20.57 1.07
N GLN A 393 -5.75 -21.88 0.96
CA GLN A 393 -5.41 -22.76 2.08
C GLN A 393 -3.98 -22.49 2.58
N ASN A 394 -3.03 -22.30 1.66
CA ASN A 394 -1.66 -21.90 2.00
C ASN A 394 -1.60 -20.49 2.63
N GLU A 395 -2.37 -19.53 2.10
CA GLU A 395 -2.48 -18.18 2.64
C GLU A 395 -3.10 -18.20 4.04
N ASN A 396 -4.17 -18.97 4.25
CA ASN A 396 -4.75 -19.20 5.58
C ASN A 396 -3.77 -19.88 6.54
N ALA A 397 -3.01 -20.88 6.10
CA ALA A 397 -1.99 -21.52 6.92
C ALA A 397 -0.88 -20.52 7.31
N SER A 398 -0.43 -19.69 6.36
CA SER A 398 0.57 -18.65 6.61
C SER A 398 0.06 -17.57 7.55
N LEU A 399 -1.19 -17.12 7.40
CA LEU A 399 -1.83 -16.15 8.30
C LEU A 399 -2.06 -16.74 9.69
N ARG A 400 -2.38 -18.03 9.82
CA ARG A 400 -2.46 -18.72 11.11
C ARG A 400 -1.11 -18.75 11.83
N VAL A 401 -0.04 -19.14 11.14
CA VAL A 401 1.32 -19.13 11.70
C VAL A 401 1.74 -17.71 12.10
N ALA A 402 1.42 -16.71 11.29
CA ALA A 402 1.69 -15.31 11.63
C ALA A 402 0.90 -14.85 12.87
N ASN A 403 -0.38 -15.21 12.96
CA ASN A 403 -1.21 -14.92 14.14
C ASN A 403 -0.72 -15.63 15.40
N ASP A 404 -0.31 -16.90 15.31
CA ASP A 404 0.27 -17.62 16.43
C ASP A 404 1.59 -16.97 16.87
N GLY A 405 2.40 -16.49 15.91
CA GLY A 405 3.60 -15.71 16.19
C GLY A 405 3.32 -14.35 16.84
N PHE A 406 2.31 -13.61 16.37
CA PHE A 406 1.89 -12.35 16.99
C PHE A 406 1.31 -12.56 18.39
N LYS A 407 0.53 -13.63 18.58
CA LYS A 407 -0.01 -14.01 19.89
C LYS A 407 1.09 -14.36 20.88
N GLY A 408 2.07 -15.18 20.48
CA GLY A 408 3.22 -15.52 21.32
C GLY A 408 4.06 -14.29 21.69
N ARG A 409 4.27 -13.35 20.76
CA ARG A 409 4.95 -12.08 21.05
C ARG A 409 4.17 -11.20 22.02
N ASN A 410 2.84 -11.16 21.89
CA ASN A 410 2.01 -10.44 22.86
C ASN A 410 2.07 -11.10 24.24
N GLU A 411 2.01 -12.42 24.34
CA GLU A 411 2.14 -13.15 25.61
C GLU A 411 3.53 -12.92 26.25
N GLU A 412 4.60 -12.89 25.46
CA GLU A 412 5.95 -12.56 25.93
C GLU A 412 6.06 -11.11 26.43
N GLN A 413 5.50 -10.15 25.69
CA GLN A 413 5.46 -8.74 26.11
C GLN A 413 4.61 -8.52 27.37
N GLU A 414 3.48 -9.24 27.50
CA GLU A 414 2.67 -9.22 28.71
C GLU A 414 3.44 -9.81 29.91
N ALA A 415 4.18 -10.91 29.70
CA ALA A 415 5.04 -11.49 30.74
C ALA A 415 6.22 -10.58 31.12
N GLU A 416 6.81 -9.86 30.17
CA GLU A 416 7.86 -8.88 30.46
C GLU A 416 7.31 -7.69 31.27
N LEU A 417 6.11 -7.20 30.90
CA LEU A 417 5.42 -6.13 31.62
C LEU A 417 5.03 -6.53 33.05
N THR A 418 4.61 -7.77 33.30
CA THR A 418 4.32 -8.24 34.65
C THR A 418 5.60 -8.32 35.49
N VAL A 419 6.70 -8.85 34.96
CA VAL A 419 8.00 -8.90 35.65
C VAL A 419 8.54 -7.50 35.94
N LEU A 420 8.41 -6.56 35.00
CA LEU A 420 8.80 -5.16 35.21
C LEU A 420 7.96 -4.47 36.29
N LYS A 421 6.65 -4.72 36.32
CA LYS A 421 5.77 -4.21 37.38
C LYS A 421 6.14 -4.78 38.75
N GLU A 422 6.37 -6.09 38.86
CA GLU A 422 6.81 -6.72 40.11
C GLU A 422 8.17 -6.16 40.59
N LYS A 423 9.10 -5.88 39.67
CA LYS A 423 10.36 -5.22 39.99
C LYS A 423 10.17 -3.78 40.47
N SER A 424 9.28 -3.02 39.82
CA SER A 424 8.91 -1.67 40.26
C SER A 424 8.31 -1.68 41.66
N GLU A 425 7.31 -2.54 41.90
CA GLU A 425 6.67 -2.67 43.22
C GLU A 425 7.66 -3.09 44.31
N ARG A 426 8.60 -4.00 43.99
CA ARG A 426 9.66 -4.40 44.91
C ARG A 426 10.59 -3.23 45.23
N ASN A 427 10.99 -2.45 44.23
CA ASN A 427 11.80 -1.24 44.42
C ASN A 427 11.05 -0.20 45.25
N ASP A 428 9.77 0.03 45.00
CA ASP A 428 8.95 0.97 45.77
C ASP A 428 8.83 0.54 47.24
N ARG A 429 8.67 -0.77 47.51
CA ARG A 429 8.68 -1.32 48.88
C ARG A 429 10.02 -1.16 49.57
N LEU A 430 11.13 -1.42 48.86
CA LEU A 430 12.49 -1.24 49.38
C LEU A 430 12.77 0.24 49.68
N ILE A 431 12.34 1.15 48.80
CA ILE A 431 12.44 2.60 49.02
C ILE A 431 11.63 2.99 50.25
N ALA A 432 10.37 2.54 50.38
CA ALA A 432 9.55 2.82 51.55
C ALA A 432 10.15 2.26 52.86
N GLN A 433 10.77 1.08 52.83
CA GLN A 433 11.49 0.52 53.97
C GLN A 433 12.72 1.36 54.32
N LEU A 434 13.52 1.74 53.32
CA LEU A 434 14.69 2.59 53.51
C LEU A 434 14.29 3.98 54.03
N GLU A 435 13.19 4.55 53.56
CA GLU A 435 12.64 5.82 54.04
C GLU A 435 12.12 5.71 55.47
N ALA A 436 11.45 4.61 55.83
CA ALA A 436 11.00 4.35 57.19
C ALA A 436 12.19 4.12 58.15
N ASP A 437 13.21 3.38 57.72
CA ASP A 437 14.44 3.17 58.47
C ASP A 437 15.22 4.48 58.65
N LEU A 438 15.26 5.33 57.61
CA LEU A 438 15.86 6.66 57.69
C LEU A 438 15.08 7.58 58.64
N ALA A 439 13.74 7.55 58.59
CA ALA A 439 12.89 8.33 59.49
C ALA A 439 13.03 7.86 60.95
N SER A 440 13.08 6.53 61.17
CA SER A 440 13.34 5.93 62.48
C SER A 440 14.72 6.35 63.01
N ALA A 441 15.76 6.27 62.17
CA ALA A 441 17.10 6.74 62.53
C ALA A 441 17.14 8.25 62.82
N VAL A 442 16.42 9.08 62.05
CA VAL A 442 16.31 10.52 62.30
C VAL A 442 15.56 10.81 63.60
N GLN A 443 14.52 10.02 63.93
CA GLN A 443 13.76 10.15 65.17
C GLN A 443 14.57 9.71 66.40
N ASP A 444 15.31 8.60 66.32
CA ASP A 444 16.22 8.15 67.38
C ASP A 444 17.36 9.14 67.63
N ILE A 445 17.77 9.88 66.59
CA ILE A 445 18.85 10.86 66.69
C ILE A 445 18.35 12.24 67.16
N GLY A 446 17.05 12.55 67.04
CA GLY A 446 16.42 13.68 67.73
C GLY A 446 17.05 15.06 67.48
N ILE A 447 17.42 15.38 66.24
CA ILE A 447 18.08 16.66 65.90
C ILE A 447 17.12 17.58 65.13
N PRO A 448 16.65 18.69 65.74
CA PRO A 448 15.88 19.70 65.04
C PRO A 448 16.78 20.54 64.11
N GLU A 449 16.19 20.94 62.98
CA GLU A 449 16.77 21.79 61.93
C GLU A 449 17.41 23.09 62.46
N ARG A 450 18.73 23.09 62.72
CA ARG A 450 19.65 24.21 62.42
C ARG A 450 21.07 23.96 62.93
N MET A 451 22.01 24.54 62.18
CA MET A 451 23.46 24.66 62.40
C MET A 451 24.25 23.38 62.07
N GLY A 452 25.34 23.43 61.31
CA GLY A 452 26.26 24.54 61.11
C GLY A 452 27.51 24.29 61.94
N THR A 453 28.59 23.92 61.22
CA THR A 453 30.01 23.99 61.57
C THR A 453 30.55 23.18 62.77
N ASN A 454 31.52 22.32 62.42
CA ASN A 454 32.79 22.02 63.08
C ASN A 454 32.85 21.72 64.60
N GLU A 455 33.58 20.63 64.86
CA GLU A 455 34.34 20.32 66.08
C GLU A 455 33.56 20.06 67.37
N MET A 456 33.29 18.78 67.64
CA MET A 456 33.66 18.13 68.91
C MET A 456 33.38 16.63 68.83
N LEU A 457 34.40 15.83 69.23
CA LEU A 457 34.37 14.49 69.84
C LEU A 457 35.52 13.60 69.32
N LYS A 458 36.74 14.04 69.63
CA LYS A 458 37.78 13.15 70.15
C LYS A 458 37.81 13.36 71.67
N ASP A 459 38.03 12.27 72.40
CA ASP A 459 38.30 12.16 73.84
C ASP A 459 37.12 12.26 74.84
N ALA A 460 36.46 11.12 75.09
CA ALA A 460 35.91 10.71 76.40
C ALA A 460 35.55 9.19 76.39
N PRO A 461 35.59 8.47 77.52
CA PRO A 461 36.03 7.07 77.57
C PRO A 461 34.96 6.01 77.31
N ALA A 462 35.46 4.82 76.95
CA ALA A 462 34.75 3.61 76.57
C ALA A 462 33.57 3.24 77.49
N PRO A 463 32.34 3.14 76.96
CA PRO A 463 31.32 2.34 77.59
C PRO A 463 31.63 0.87 77.34
N THR A 464 31.52 0.07 78.39
CA THR A 464 31.58 -1.39 78.38
C THR A 464 30.39 -1.92 77.58
N ILE A 465 30.50 -1.88 76.25
CA ILE A 465 29.50 -2.38 75.31
C ILE A 465 29.57 -3.91 75.40
N SER A 466 28.56 -4.50 76.01
CA SER A 466 28.44 -5.94 76.21
C SER A 466 28.54 -6.69 74.87
N ASP A 467 29.28 -7.80 74.87
CA ASP A 467 29.47 -8.71 73.71
C ASP A 467 28.15 -9.14 73.04
N ALA A 468 27.03 -9.07 73.77
CA ALA A 468 25.69 -9.33 73.28
C ALA A 468 25.22 -8.35 72.17
N SER A 469 25.74 -7.12 72.13
CA SER A 469 25.36 -6.10 71.14
C SER A 469 26.25 -6.08 69.89
N LEU A 470 27.47 -6.63 69.97
CA LEU A 470 28.40 -6.68 68.83
C LEU A 470 28.05 -7.80 67.84
N VAL A 471 27.62 -8.96 68.35
CA VAL A 471 27.19 -10.12 67.53
C VAL A 471 26.07 -9.77 66.54
N PRO A 472 24.98 -9.06 66.90
CA PRO A 472 23.93 -8.71 65.93
C PRO A 472 24.41 -7.72 64.87
N ILE A 473 25.29 -6.77 65.20
CA ILE A 473 25.87 -5.82 64.23
C ILE A 473 26.75 -6.56 63.22
N LEU A 474 27.65 -7.42 63.70
CA LEU A 474 28.50 -8.24 62.82
C LEU A 474 27.68 -9.24 61.99
N THR A 475 26.59 -9.77 62.55
CA THR A 475 25.67 -10.65 61.81
C THR A 475 24.92 -9.88 60.72
N SER A 476 24.46 -8.66 60.99
CA SER A 476 23.83 -7.78 60.01
C SER A 476 24.80 -7.40 58.88
N GLN A 477 26.04 -7.01 59.22
CA GLN A 477 27.07 -6.71 58.22
C GLN A 477 27.40 -7.93 57.36
N ARG A 478 27.55 -9.11 57.96
CA ARG A 478 27.77 -10.38 57.25
C ARG A 478 26.61 -10.70 56.30
N ASN A 479 25.37 -10.51 56.74
CA ASN A 479 24.19 -10.75 55.91
C ASN A 479 24.13 -9.79 54.72
N ARG A 480 24.41 -8.50 54.93
CA ARG A 480 24.48 -7.50 53.86
C ARG A 480 25.59 -7.79 52.84
N LEU A 481 26.72 -8.30 53.31
CA LEU A 481 27.80 -8.74 52.43
C LEU A 481 27.41 -9.99 51.64
N HIS A 482 26.76 -10.97 52.28
CA HIS A 482 26.24 -12.15 51.57
C HIS A 482 25.23 -11.77 50.50
N GLU A 483 24.29 -10.87 50.79
CA GLU A 483 23.28 -10.39 49.83
C GLU A 483 23.92 -9.65 48.64
N ARG A 484 24.96 -8.84 48.90
CA ARG A 484 25.71 -8.17 47.84
C ARG A 484 26.53 -9.15 47.00
N VAL A 485 27.06 -10.22 47.60
CA VAL A 485 27.75 -11.30 46.87
C VAL A 485 26.77 -12.06 45.98
N THR A 486 25.60 -12.46 46.50
CA THR A 486 24.57 -13.14 45.69
C THR A 486 24.06 -12.26 44.56
N SER A 487 23.84 -10.96 44.79
CA SER A 487 23.45 -10.02 43.74
C SER A 487 24.52 -9.85 42.65
N LEU A 488 25.80 -9.83 43.03
CA LEU A 488 26.91 -9.79 42.08
C LEU A 488 27.04 -11.11 41.32
N GLU A 489 26.82 -12.26 41.96
CA GLU A 489 26.80 -13.57 41.30
C GLU A 489 25.66 -13.68 40.27
N GLU A 490 24.46 -13.18 40.59
CA GLU A 490 23.34 -13.09 39.67
C GLU A 490 23.62 -12.15 38.49
N ALA A 491 24.23 -10.98 38.73
CA ALA A 491 24.62 -10.06 37.68
C ALA A 491 25.68 -10.67 36.74
N ILE A 492 26.66 -11.39 37.30
CA ILE A 492 27.69 -12.11 36.54
C ILE A 492 27.06 -13.26 35.72
N SER A 493 26.09 -13.97 36.30
CA SER A 493 25.31 -15.01 35.62
C SER A 493 24.56 -14.45 34.40
N LEU A 494 23.85 -13.33 34.57
CA LEU A 494 23.12 -12.65 33.50
C LEU A 494 24.04 -12.12 32.41
N GLU A 495 25.21 -11.59 32.78
CA GLU A 495 26.17 -11.11 31.78
C GLU A 495 26.77 -12.27 30.98
N LYS A 496 27.04 -13.41 31.62
CA LYS A 496 27.48 -14.64 30.92
C LYS A 496 26.45 -15.15 29.92
N THR A 497 25.15 -15.12 30.23
CA THR A 497 24.11 -15.57 29.29
C THR A 497 23.98 -14.63 28.09
N LYS A 498 24.07 -13.31 28.30
CA LYS A 498 24.16 -12.33 27.21
C LYS A 498 25.39 -12.56 26.34
N GLN A 499 26.55 -12.79 26.95
CA GLN A 499 27.78 -13.07 26.23
C GLN A 499 27.68 -14.32 25.35
N LEU A 500 27.07 -15.40 25.86
CA LEU A 500 26.79 -16.62 25.07
C LEU A 500 25.82 -16.36 23.91
N SER A 501 24.77 -15.56 24.13
CA SER A 501 23.82 -15.18 23.07
C SER A 501 24.49 -14.39 21.95
N VAL A 502 25.33 -13.39 22.29
CA VAL A 502 26.10 -12.62 21.31
C VAL A 502 27.12 -13.51 20.59
N GLN A 503 27.75 -14.46 21.28
CA GLN A 503 28.68 -15.40 20.68
C GLN A 503 27.99 -16.33 19.67
N ASN A 504 26.79 -16.83 19.98
CA ASN A 504 25.98 -17.62 19.05
C ASN A 504 25.54 -16.80 17.83
N GLU A 505 25.17 -15.53 18.00
CA GLU A 505 24.81 -14.67 16.87
C GLU A 505 26.03 -14.39 15.97
N ILE A 506 27.21 -14.18 16.56
CA ILE A 506 28.47 -14.06 15.81
C ILE A 506 28.77 -15.34 15.04
N GLU A 507 28.61 -16.51 15.65
CA GLU A 507 28.80 -17.81 14.97
C GLU A 507 27.80 -17.99 13.83
N ARG A 508 26.52 -17.67 14.05
CA ARG A 508 25.48 -17.71 12.99
C ARG A 508 25.82 -16.80 11.82
N VAL A 509 26.20 -15.54 12.10
CA VAL A 509 26.59 -14.57 11.07
C VAL A 509 27.88 -15.00 10.36
N ARG A 510 28.82 -15.67 11.05
CA ARG A 510 30.02 -16.25 10.43
C ARG A 510 29.67 -17.41 9.52
N GLU A 511 28.80 -18.33 9.94
CA GLU A 511 28.31 -19.42 9.10
C GLU A 511 27.58 -18.89 7.86
N GLU A 512 26.72 -17.89 8.03
CA GLU A 512 26.03 -17.24 6.91
C GLU A 512 27.03 -16.56 5.96
N ASN A 513 28.04 -15.88 6.47
CA ASN A 513 29.09 -15.29 5.64
C ASN A 513 29.93 -16.35 4.91
N ILE A 514 30.26 -17.48 5.56
CA ILE A 514 30.94 -18.59 4.90
C ILE A 514 30.08 -19.13 3.76
N ARG A 515 28.79 -19.39 4.01
CA ARG A 515 27.84 -19.84 2.97
C ARG A 515 27.71 -18.83 1.83
N LEU A 516 27.69 -17.53 2.14
CA LEU A 516 27.62 -16.47 1.14
C LEU A 516 28.91 -16.42 0.31
N CYS A 517 30.08 -16.55 0.93
CA CYS A 517 31.37 -16.62 0.25
C CYS A 517 31.49 -17.88 -0.62
N GLU A 518 31.03 -19.03 -0.14
CA GLU A 518 30.94 -20.27 -0.93
C GLU A 518 29.99 -20.11 -2.12
N ARG A 519 28.84 -19.46 -1.93
CA ARG A 519 27.88 -19.14 -2.99
C ARG A 519 28.51 -18.21 -4.03
N ILE A 520 29.20 -17.15 -3.61
CA ILE A 520 29.92 -16.23 -4.50
C ILE A 520 31.01 -16.98 -5.26
N ARG A 521 31.79 -17.83 -4.58
CA ARG A 521 32.84 -18.65 -5.19
C ARG A 521 32.27 -19.65 -6.20
N PHE A 522 31.14 -20.27 -5.91
CA PHE A 522 30.45 -21.18 -6.82
C PHE A 522 29.93 -20.45 -8.06
N LEU A 523 29.35 -19.26 -7.89
CA LEU A 523 28.89 -18.40 -8.98
C LEU A 523 30.04 -17.83 -9.83
N GLN A 524 31.21 -17.62 -9.23
CA GLN A 524 32.43 -17.18 -9.92
C GLN A 524 33.21 -18.32 -10.59
N SER A 525 33.00 -19.57 -10.17
CA SER A 525 33.59 -20.73 -10.84
C SER A 525 32.95 -20.89 -12.23
N PRO A 526 33.73 -21.11 -13.31
CA PRO A 526 33.23 -21.07 -14.69
C PRO A 526 32.06 -22.01 -15.01
N GLY A 527 31.80 -23.02 -14.17
CA GLY A 527 30.66 -23.94 -14.31
C GLY A 527 29.34 -23.43 -13.71
N GLY A 528 29.36 -22.44 -12.81
CA GLY A 528 28.16 -21.94 -12.12
C GLY A 528 27.27 -21.04 -12.98
N GLN A 529 27.82 -20.45 -14.06
CA GLN A 529 27.10 -19.53 -14.93
C GLN A 529 25.99 -20.19 -15.76
N GLN A 530 26.06 -21.49 -16.04
CA GLN A 530 24.99 -22.18 -16.76
C GLN A 530 23.79 -22.52 -15.86
N GLN A 531 23.98 -22.65 -14.55
CA GLN A 531 22.89 -22.90 -13.60
C GLN A 531 22.29 -21.61 -13.02
N ALA A 532 23.02 -20.49 -13.07
CA ALA A 532 22.54 -19.15 -12.69
C ALA A 532 21.28 -18.71 -13.46
N ASN A 533 21.08 -19.16 -14.71
CA ASN A 533 19.87 -18.83 -15.47
C ASN A 533 18.60 -19.56 -14.97
N VAL A 534 18.76 -20.69 -14.27
CA VAL A 534 17.60 -21.42 -13.70
C VAL A 534 17.29 -20.91 -12.28
N GLU A 535 18.30 -20.54 -11.50
CA GLU A 535 18.11 -20.06 -10.13
C GLU A 535 17.90 -18.53 -9.99
N ALA A 536 18.21 -17.73 -11.00
CA ALA A 536 17.84 -16.30 -11.03
C ALA A 536 16.31 -16.08 -10.97
N GLY A 537 15.52 -17.12 -11.23
CA GLY A 537 14.07 -17.13 -10.96
C GLY A 537 13.72 -17.16 -9.47
N LEU A 538 14.55 -17.78 -8.61
CA LEU A 538 14.29 -17.94 -7.17
C LEU A 538 14.98 -16.87 -6.32
N GLY A 539 16.11 -16.30 -6.78
CA GLY A 539 16.82 -15.23 -6.07
C GLY A 539 16.12 -13.87 -6.08
N ASN A 540 15.13 -13.67 -6.96
CA ASN A 540 14.34 -12.45 -7.00
C ASN A 540 13.28 -12.36 -5.89
N ASP A 541 12.93 -13.48 -5.24
CA ASP A 541 11.95 -13.47 -4.15
C ASP A 541 12.53 -12.88 -2.85
N PHE A 542 13.83 -13.01 -2.61
CA PHE A 542 14.44 -12.50 -1.37
C PHE A 542 14.74 -10.99 -1.41
N ARG A 543 14.95 -10.42 -2.60
CA ARG A 543 15.32 -8.99 -2.75
C ARG A 543 14.13 -8.07 -3.01
N ASN A 544 12.99 -8.58 -3.46
CA ASN A 544 11.79 -7.77 -3.73
C ASN A 544 10.71 -7.80 -2.65
N GLY A 545 11.00 -8.38 -1.47
CA GLY A 545 10.09 -8.44 -0.32
C GLY A 545 9.63 -7.09 0.25
N ASN A 546 10.10 -5.93 -0.26
CA ASN A 546 9.65 -4.61 0.20
C ASN A 546 9.20 -3.65 -0.91
N ARG A 547 8.79 -4.16 -2.07
CA ARG A 547 8.06 -3.37 -3.09
C ARG A 547 6.79 -4.06 -3.55
N ASN A 548 5.98 -4.52 -2.60
CA ASN A 548 4.54 -4.75 -2.81
C ASN A 548 3.80 -3.40 -2.89
N LYS A 549 4.17 -2.55 -3.86
CA LYS A 549 3.19 -1.62 -4.41
C LYS A 549 2.32 -2.46 -5.32
N LYS A 550 1.04 -2.58 -4.95
CA LYS A 550 -0.04 -3.22 -5.70
C LYS A 550 -0.01 -2.75 -7.16
N VAL A 551 0.70 -3.48 -8.00
CA VAL A 551 0.64 -3.29 -9.44
C VAL A 551 -0.72 -3.83 -9.85
N SER A 552 -1.63 -2.92 -10.22
CA SER A 552 -3.01 -3.20 -10.60
C SER A 552 -3.07 -4.31 -11.66
N LEU A 553 -4.14 -5.10 -11.70
CA LEU A 553 -4.30 -6.24 -12.62
C LEU A 553 -3.99 -5.86 -14.08
N HIS A 554 -4.30 -4.62 -14.48
CA HIS A 554 -4.01 -4.10 -15.82
C HIS A 554 -2.50 -3.93 -16.10
N ASP A 555 -1.72 -3.52 -15.09
CA ASP A 555 -0.27 -3.39 -15.25
C ASP A 555 0.40 -4.77 -15.34
N LYS A 556 -0.16 -5.80 -14.69
CA LYS A 556 0.38 -7.16 -14.76
C LYS A 556 0.10 -7.82 -16.12
N THR A 557 -1.09 -7.61 -16.69
CA THR A 557 -1.41 -8.10 -18.04
C THR A 557 -0.57 -7.38 -19.10
N THR A 558 -0.42 -6.06 -19.00
CA THR A 558 0.43 -5.28 -19.92
C THR A 558 1.92 -5.64 -19.80
N LEU A 559 2.45 -5.87 -18.60
CA LEU A 559 3.83 -6.31 -18.41
C LEU A 559 4.11 -7.70 -19.00
N ASN A 560 3.18 -8.64 -18.82
CA ASN A 560 3.31 -9.98 -19.41
C ASN A 560 3.24 -9.93 -20.95
N MET A 561 2.32 -9.12 -21.49
CA MET A 561 2.19 -8.90 -22.93
C MET A 561 3.43 -8.22 -23.52
N GLY A 562 3.97 -7.20 -22.83
CA GLY A 562 5.21 -6.52 -23.21
C GLY A 562 6.44 -7.45 -23.21
N ARG A 563 6.56 -8.33 -22.21
CA ARG A 563 7.61 -9.35 -22.19
C ARG A 563 7.49 -10.35 -23.33
N ALA A 564 6.29 -10.82 -23.65
CA ALA A 564 6.05 -11.75 -24.75
C ALA A 564 6.43 -11.13 -26.11
N ILE A 565 6.09 -9.86 -26.32
CA ILE A 565 6.41 -9.11 -27.54
C ILE A 565 7.93 -8.91 -27.69
N LEU A 566 8.64 -8.64 -26.59
CA LEU A 566 10.09 -8.37 -26.61
C LEU A 566 10.96 -9.64 -26.55
N ALA A 567 10.40 -10.79 -26.16
CA ALA A 567 11.15 -12.02 -25.90
C ALA A 567 11.92 -12.53 -27.13
N THR A 568 11.33 -12.45 -28.34
CA THR A 568 11.94 -13.00 -29.56
C THR A 568 12.12 -11.94 -30.64
N PRO A 569 13.23 -11.97 -31.42
CA PRO A 569 13.46 -11.01 -32.49
C PRO A 569 12.36 -11.03 -33.56
N LYS A 570 11.77 -12.20 -33.84
CA LYS A 570 10.62 -12.34 -34.76
C LYS A 570 9.35 -11.66 -34.21
N SER A 571 9.06 -11.80 -32.92
CA SER A 571 7.90 -11.15 -32.30
C SER A 571 8.02 -9.63 -32.35
N ARG A 572 9.23 -9.09 -32.13
CA ARG A 572 9.50 -7.65 -32.26
C ARG A 572 9.22 -7.13 -33.67
N THR A 573 9.65 -7.84 -34.70
CA THR A 573 9.39 -7.44 -36.09
C THR A 573 7.89 -7.48 -36.45
N VAL A 574 7.15 -8.47 -35.96
CA VAL A 574 5.69 -8.57 -36.17
C VAL A 574 4.94 -7.48 -35.43
N PHE A 575 5.35 -7.15 -34.20
CA PHE A 575 4.73 -6.06 -33.44
C PHE A 575 5.03 -4.70 -34.07
N PHE A 576 6.25 -4.49 -34.57
CA PHE A 576 6.61 -3.27 -35.28
C PHE A 576 5.82 -3.10 -36.58
N SER A 577 5.66 -4.16 -37.38
CA SER A 577 4.83 -4.10 -38.59
C SER A 577 3.35 -3.87 -38.27
N TYR A 578 2.83 -4.49 -37.20
CA TYR A 578 1.48 -4.23 -36.70
C TYR A 578 1.29 -2.78 -36.28
N LEU A 579 2.22 -2.21 -35.51
CA LEU A 579 2.19 -0.79 -35.14
C LEU A 579 2.22 0.12 -36.37
N LEU A 580 3.04 -0.20 -37.37
CA LEU A 580 3.13 0.60 -38.60
C LEU A 580 1.82 0.56 -39.41
N ILE A 581 1.17 -0.60 -39.50
CA ILE A 581 -0.16 -0.75 -40.13
C ILE A 581 -1.22 0.02 -39.33
N LEU A 582 -1.21 -0.11 -38.00
CA LEU A 582 -2.14 0.60 -37.13
C LEU A 582 -2.00 2.12 -37.28
N HIS A 583 -0.77 2.63 -37.32
CA HIS A 583 -0.52 4.05 -37.56
C HIS A 583 -0.97 4.49 -38.96
N ALA A 584 -0.75 3.67 -39.99
CA ALA A 584 -1.24 3.95 -41.34
C ALA A 584 -2.77 3.99 -41.40
N LEU A 585 -3.47 3.10 -40.69
CA LEU A 585 -4.93 3.10 -40.58
C LEU A 585 -5.44 4.33 -39.82
N ILE A 586 -4.83 4.68 -38.69
CA ILE A 586 -5.18 5.90 -37.95
C ILE A 586 -4.98 7.14 -38.83
N MET A 587 -3.86 7.24 -39.54
CA MET A 587 -3.60 8.33 -40.46
C MET A 587 -4.62 8.39 -41.61
N LEU A 588 -5.05 7.23 -42.12
CA LEU A 588 -6.09 7.17 -43.16
C LEU A 588 -7.46 7.62 -42.63
N VAL A 589 -7.83 7.21 -41.41
CA VAL A 589 -9.06 7.65 -40.75
C VAL A 589 -9.03 9.15 -40.48
N LEU A 590 -7.91 9.68 -39.97
CA LEU A 590 -7.73 11.11 -39.75
C LEU A 590 -7.72 11.89 -41.07
N TYR A 591 -7.13 11.36 -42.14
CA TYR A 591 -7.17 11.95 -43.47
C TYR A 591 -8.60 12.01 -44.02
N LYS A 592 -9.37 10.92 -43.88
CA LYS A 592 -10.78 10.87 -44.28
C LYS A 592 -11.62 11.87 -43.48
N PHE A 593 -11.45 11.90 -42.16
CA PHE A 593 -12.13 12.84 -41.29
C PHE A 593 -11.80 14.30 -41.63
N ALA A 594 -10.52 14.60 -41.88
CA ALA A 594 -10.07 15.93 -42.30
C ALA A 594 -10.61 16.29 -43.70
N PHE A 595 -10.67 15.34 -44.62
CA PHE A 595 -11.25 15.52 -45.95
C PHE A 595 -12.74 15.85 -45.86
N ASP A 596 -13.51 15.08 -45.08
CA ASP A 596 -14.94 15.33 -44.89
C ASP A 596 -15.17 16.72 -44.25
N GLN A 597 -14.37 17.10 -43.25
CA GLN A 597 -14.40 18.45 -42.68
C GLN A 597 -14.01 19.54 -43.69
N SER A 598 -13.07 19.27 -44.61
CA SER A 598 -12.69 20.23 -45.65
C SER A 598 -13.82 20.44 -46.67
N VAL A 599 -14.52 19.39 -47.06
CA VAL A 599 -15.68 19.49 -47.99
C VAL A 599 -16.81 20.28 -47.36
N VAL A 600 -17.10 20.08 -46.08
CA VAL A 600 -18.10 20.87 -45.35
C VAL A 600 -17.70 22.34 -45.30
N ARG A 601 -16.44 22.64 -45.01
CA ARG A 601 -15.92 24.03 -44.96
C ARG A 601 -15.94 24.69 -46.34
N ASP A 602 -15.56 23.97 -47.40
CA ASP A 602 -15.63 24.48 -48.77
C ASP A 602 -17.08 24.77 -49.18
N ALA A 603 -18.03 23.92 -48.79
CA ALA A 603 -19.46 24.16 -49.02
C ALA A 603 -19.99 25.37 -48.23
N GLU A 604 -19.56 25.56 -46.98
CA GLU A 604 -19.88 26.74 -46.18
C GLU A 604 -19.32 28.01 -46.83
N THR A 605 -18.05 28.01 -47.23
CA THR A 605 -17.42 29.17 -47.90
C THR A 605 -18.02 29.46 -49.27
N GLU A 606 -18.43 28.44 -50.04
CA GLU A 606 -19.15 28.64 -51.30
C GLU A 606 -20.56 29.20 -51.06
N CYS A 607 -21.23 28.77 -50.00
CA CYS A 607 -22.51 29.32 -49.57
C CYS A 607 -22.37 30.80 -49.16
N GLU A 608 -21.38 31.13 -48.33
CA GLU A 608 -21.04 32.50 -47.95
C GLU A 608 -20.68 33.36 -49.16
N TYR A 609 -19.88 32.83 -50.09
CA TYR A 609 -19.52 33.54 -51.33
C TYR A 609 -20.74 33.80 -52.20
N LYS A 610 -21.61 32.82 -52.42
CA LYS A 610 -22.86 32.98 -53.18
C LYS A 610 -23.82 33.93 -52.48
N PHE A 611 -23.91 33.87 -51.16
CA PHE A 611 -24.73 34.78 -50.36
C PHE A 611 -24.20 36.22 -50.47
N HIS A 612 -22.89 36.43 -50.32
CA HIS A 612 -22.25 37.72 -50.50
C HIS A 612 -22.45 38.24 -51.94
N GLN A 613 -22.29 37.39 -52.96
CA GLN A 613 -22.51 37.75 -54.35
C GLN A 613 -23.98 38.12 -54.61
N HIS A 614 -24.94 37.37 -54.07
CA HIS A 614 -26.36 37.70 -54.11
C HIS A 614 -26.67 39.04 -53.44
N MET A 615 -26.05 39.32 -52.29
CA MET A 615 -26.15 40.62 -51.61
C MET A 615 -25.56 41.76 -52.46
N LEU A 616 -24.44 41.52 -53.16
CA LEU A 616 -23.87 42.53 -54.06
C LEU A 616 -24.75 42.75 -55.29
N ASP A 617 -25.32 41.71 -55.89
CA ASP A 617 -26.07 41.83 -57.15
C ASP A 617 -27.50 42.34 -56.94
N ASN A 618 -28.17 41.95 -55.85
CA ASN A 618 -29.56 42.32 -55.58
C ASN A 618 -29.74 43.44 -54.56
N HIS A 619 -28.73 43.70 -53.72
CA HIS A 619 -28.80 44.71 -52.66
C HIS A 619 -27.77 45.84 -52.80
N LYS A 620 -26.99 45.93 -53.89
CA LYS A 620 -26.29 47.17 -54.25
C LYS A 620 -27.22 48.12 -55.03
N GLN A 621 -28.00 48.88 -54.28
CA GLN A 621 -28.26 50.29 -54.57
C GLN A 621 -27.99 51.11 -53.30
#